data_AF-J9CN20-F1
#
_entry.id   AF-J9CN20-F1
#
_cell.length_a   1.000
_cell.length_b   1.000
_cell.length_c   1.000
_cell.angle_alpha   90.00
_cell.angle_beta   90.00
_cell.angle_gamma   90.00
#
_symmetry.space_group_name_H-M   'P 1'
#
loop_
_entity.id
_entity.type
_entity.pdbx_description
1 polymer ?
#
loop_
_entity_poly.entity_id
_entity_poly.type
_entity_poly.pdbx_seq_one_letter_code
_entity_poly.pdbx_strand_id
1 'polypeptide(L)' 'MRTLEEYIDLAEQAMTTIAYPSEPNGLYEPIAYGLSNGGKRLRPAILLAACEAVGKDCT' A
#
# COMPACT_ATOMS: atom_id res chain seq x y z
N MET A 1 -5.18 8.17 16.45
CA MET A 1 -6.21 7.56 15.60
C MET A 1 -6.37 8.44 14.39
N ARG A 2 -5.88 7.97 13.24
CA ARG A 2 -5.93 8.69 11.97
C ARG A 2 -7.32 8.59 11.34
N THR A 3 -7.63 9.45 10.37
CA THR A 3 -8.83 9.30 9.54
C THR A 3 -8.64 8.17 8.52
N LEU A 4 -9.74 7.72 7.92
CA LEU A 4 -9.68 6.70 6.88
C LEU A 4 -8.84 7.18 5.68
N GLU A 5 -8.97 8.46 5.32
CA GLU A 5 -8.23 9.09 4.24
C GLU A 5 -6.72 9.07 4.52
N GLU A 6 -6.30 9.38 5.75
CA GLU A 6 -4.89 9.33 6.15
C GLU A 6 -4.30 7.90 6.05
N TYR A 7 -5.08 6.86 6.36
CA TYR A 7 -4.64 5.48 6.16
C TYR A 7 -4.59 5.08 4.69
N ILE A 8 -5.50 5.59 3.86
CA ILE A 8 -5.48 5.38 2.41
C ILE A 8 -4.23 6.02 1.81
N ASP A 9 -3.89 7.24 2.23
CA ASP A 9 -2.71 7.96 1.74
C ASP A 9 -1.41 7.24 2.14
N LEU A 10 -1.32 6.75 3.38
CA LEU A 10 -0.20 5.89 3.81
C LEU A 10 -0.07 4.64 2.94
N ALA A 11 -1.19 3.97 2.67
CA ALA A 11 -1.19 2.78 1.83
C ALA A 11 -0.75 3.11 0.40
N GLU A 12 -1.19 4.22 -0.19
CA GLU A 12 -0.79 4.63 -1.54
C GLU A 12 0.71 4.99 -1.60
N GLN A 13 1.23 5.68 -0.60
CA GLN A 13 2.66 6.00 -0.49
C GLN A 13 3.53 4.74 -0.38
N ALA A 14 3.11 3.76 0.42
CA ALA A 14 3.80 2.47 0.53
C ALA A 14 3.82 1.70 -0.81
N MET A 15 2.75 1.80 -1.60
CA MET A 15 2.65 1.11 -2.89
C MET A 15 3.52 1.74 -3.99
N THR A 16 3.63 3.07 -3.99
CA THR A 16 4.45 3.80 -4.98
C THR A 16 5.96 3.70 -4.72
N THR A 17 6.36 3.32 -3.51
CA THR A 17 7.77 3.16 -3.10
C THR A 17 8.29 1.73 -3.26
N ILE A 18 7.47 0.80 -3.75
CA ILE A 18 7.89 -0.59 -4.00
C ILE A 18 8.95 -0.61 -5.11
N ALA A 19 10.17 -0.99 -4.74
CA ALA A 19 11.27 -1.21 -5.68
C ALA A 19 11.19 -2.62 -6.27
N TYR A 20 10.79 -2.72 -7.54
CA TYR A 20 10.81 -3.98 -8.27
C TYR A 20 12.19 -4.23 -8.90
N PRO A 21 12.71 -5.47 -8.89
CA PRO A 21 13.90 -5.81 -9.65
C PRO A 21 13.69 -5.58 -11.15
N SER A 22 14.75 -5.16 -11.85
CA SER A 22 14.70 -4.94 -13.30
C SER A 22 14.58 -6.22 -14.11
N GLU A 23 15.00 -7.37 -13.54
CA GLU A 23 14.97 -8.67 -14.21
C GLU A 23 14.47 -9.81 -13.30
N PRO A 24 13.67 -10.75 -13.85
CA PRO A 24 13.17 -10.76 -15.22
C PRO A 24 12.01 -9.78 -15.43
N ASN A 25 12.10 -8.94 -16.47
CA ASN A 25 11.12 -7.90 -16.74
C ASN A 25 9.69 -8.45 -16.92
N GLY A 26 9.53 -9.57 -17.64
CA GLY A 26 8.22 -10.20 -17.87
C GLY A 26 7.50 -10.70 -16.62
N LEU A 27 8.17 -10.73 -15.45
CA LEU A 27 7.55 -11.03 -14.17
C LEU A 27 7.15 -9.75 -13.42
N TYR A 28 8.07 -8.79 -13.33
CA TYR A 28 7.89 -7.62 -12.45
C TYR A 28 7.14 -6.46 -13.10
N GLU A 29 7.24 -6.28 -14.42
CA GLU A 29 6.53 -5.23 -15.15
C GLU A 29 5.00 -5.41 -15.04
N PRO A 30 4.42 -6.62 -15.21
CA PRO A 30 2.99 -6.83 -15.02
C PRO A 30 2.51 -6.58 -13.59
N ILE A 31 3.35 -6.86 -12.59
CA ILE A 31 3.05 -6.62 -11.18
C ILE A 31 3.00 -5.11 -10.91
N ALA A 32 4.02 -4.37 -11.35
CA ALA A 32 4.09 -2.93 -11.21
C ALA A 32 2.91 -2.25 -11.91
N TYR A 33 2.60 -2.65 -13.14
CA TYR A 33 1.44 -2.18 -13.89
C TYR A 33 0.12 -2.51 -13.19
N GLY A 34 -0.03 -3.73 -12.67
CA GLY A 34 -1.23 -4.14 -11.93
C GLY A 34 -1.49 -3.26 -10.70
N LEU A 35 -0.43 -2.88 -10.01
CA LEU A 35 -0.50 -2.07 -8.79
C LEU A 35 -0.64 -0.56 -9.07
N SER A 36 -0.15 -0.07 -10.22
CA SER A 36 -0.26 1.34 -10.63
C SER A 36 -1.69 1.76 -11.03
N ASN A 37 -2.57 0.81 -11.34
CA ASN A 37 -3.96 1.10 -11.74
C ASN A 37 -4.86 1.64 -10.61
N GLY A 38 -4.30 1.91 -9.43
CA GLY A 38 -5.02 2.56 -8.34
C GLY A 38 -6.06 1.66 -7.67
N GLY A 39 -7.07 2.30 -7.07
CA GLY A 39 -8.18 1.66 -6.36
C GLY A 39 -8.49 2.37 -5.05
N LYS A 40 -9.55 1.96 -4.34
CA LYS A 40 -9.97 2.60 -3.08
C LYS A 40 -9.02 2.39 -1.90
N ARG A 41 -8.06 1.46 -2.01
CA ARG A 41 -7.11 1.03 -0.96
C ARG A 41 -7.75 0.75 0.42
N LEU A 42 -9.03 0.38 0.44
CA LEU A 42 -9.78 0.15 1.68
C LEU A 42 -9.22 -1.03 2.50
N ARG A 43 -8.74 -2.09 1.83
CA ARG A 43 -8.17 -3.28 2.49
C ARG A 43 -6.91 -2.94 3.30
N PRO A 44 -5.85 -2.34 2.71
CA PRO A 44 -4.69 -1.93 3.51
C PRO A 44 -5.02 -0.85 4.53
N ALA A 45 -5.93 0.09 4.23
CA ALA A 45 -6.33 1.11 5.21
C ALA A 45 -6.96 0.51 6.49
N ILE A 46 -7.83 -0.49 6.36
CA ILE A 46 -8.42 -1.20 7.50
C ILE A 46 -7.35 -1.97 8.29
N LEU A 47 -6.36 -2.55 7.61
CA LEU A 47 -5.25 -3.24 8.26
C LEU A 47 -4.41 -2.27 9.12
N LEU A 48 -4.09 -1.09 8.58
CA LEU A 48 -3.33 -0.06 9.30
C LEU A 48 -4.12 0.45 10.52
N ALA A 49 -5.43 0.71 10.35
CA ALA A 49 -6.30 1.10 11.45
C ALA A 49 -6.37 0.02 12.55
N ALA A 50 -6.45 -1.26 12.18
CA ALA A 50 -6.43 -2.36 13.14
C ALA A 50 -5.08 -2.47 13.88
N CYS A 51 -3.96 -2.24 13.19
CA CYS A 51 -2.62 -2.21 13.79
C CYS A 51 -2.52 -1.11 14.86
N GLU A 52 -2.95 0.11 14.53
CA GLU A 52 -2.96 1.24 15.48
C GLU A 52 -3.92 0.98 16.65
N ALA A 53 -5.08 0.37 16.39
CA ALA A 53 -6.06 0.05 17.43
C ALA A 53 -5.54 -0.94 18.49
N VAL A 54 -4.62 -1.84 18.12
CA VAL A 54 -3.95 -2.74 19.08
C VAL A 54 -2.67 -2.14 19.70
N GLY A 55 -2.46 -0.83 19.54
CA GLY A 55 -1.36 -0.09 20.14
C GLY A 55 -0.01 -0.28 19.44
N LYS A 56 -0.01 -0.70 18.18
CA LYS A 56 1.21 -0.82 17.36
C LYS A 56 1.33 0.34 16.39
N ASP A 57 2.56 0.68 16.05
CA ASP A 57 2.84 1.66 15.00
C ASP A 57 2.51 1.06 13.62
N CYS A 58 2.02 1.90 12.72
CA CYS A 58 1.63 1.55 11.37
C CYS A 58 2.29 2.44 10.30
N THR A 59 3.30 3.22 10.70
CA THR A 59 4.06 4.14 9.83
C THR A 59 5.33 3.51 9.27
#